data_AF-A0A7Z0T8Z2-F1
#
_entry.id   AF-A0A7Z0T8Z2-F1
#
_cell.length_a   1.000
_cell.length_b   1.000
_cell.length_c   1.000
_cell.angle_alpha   90.00
_cell.angle_beta   90.00
_cell.angle_gamma   90.00
#
_symmetry.space_group_name_H-M   'P 1'
#
loop_
_entity.id
_entity.type
_entity.pdbx_description
1 polymer ?
#
loop_
_entity_poly.entity_id
_entity_poly.type
_entity_poly.pdbx_seq_one_letter_code
_entity_poly.pdbx_strand_id
1 'polypeptide(L)'
;MFDTKVAIIVRNDLAMWQRMNVVAFLATGIPSAAPEVMGEPYVDANGHCYASMSGQPMLIFEASLEQIQKAHRVGLERELTLLPYVFAMFSTGHDEANRKVFLEEDPANMDFVGIAIRGSKKAVDKAIKGLSLHK
;
A
#
# COMPACT_ATOMS: atom_id res chain seq x y z
N MET A 1 -15.43 -13.17 6.92
CA MET A 1 -15.29 -11.76 7.37
C MET A 1 -13.89 -11.61 7.95
N PHE A 2 -13.10 -10.63 7.52
CA PHE A 2 -11.71 -10.49 7.98
C PHE A 2 -11.62 -9.70 9.29
N ASP A 3 -10.73 -10.06 10.21
CA ASP A 3 -10.44 -9.25 11.41
C ASP A 3 -9.48 -8.10 11.11
N THR A 4 -8.71 -8.24 10.04
CA THR A 4 -7.79 -7.23 9.52
C THR A 4 -8.40 -6.44 8.36
N LYS A 5 -7.76 -5.33 8.02
CA LYS A 5 -8.11 -4.47 6.88
C LYS A 5 -6.84 -4.11 6.12
N VAL A 6 -6.96 -3.95 4.80
CA VAL A 6 -5.91 -3.40 3.93
C VAL A 6 -6.40 -2.07 3.36
N ALA A 7 -5.56 -1.04 3.44
CA ALA A 7 -5.78 0.25 2.81
C ALA A 7 -4.52 0.65 2.04
N ILE A 8 -4.69 1.06 0.79
CA ILE A 8 -3.64 1.66 -0.04
C ILE A 8 -3.98 3.14 -0.17
N ILE A 9 -3.06 4.01 0.21
CA ILE A 9 -3.22 5.46 0.13
C ILE A 9 -2.25 5.97 -0.93
N VAL A 10 -2.74 6.70 -1.93
CA VAL A 10 -1.93 7.26 -3.02
C VAL A 10 -2.02 8.79 -3.03
N ARG A 11 -0.92 9.46 -3.35
CA ARG A 11 -0.87 10.93 -3.37
C ARG A 11 -1.73 11.50 -4.50
N ASN A 12 -2.49 12.53 -4.18
CA ASN A 12 -3.56 13.07 -5.03
C ASN A 12 -3.12 14.10 -6.08
N ASP A 13 -1.84 14.43 -6.16
CA ASP A 13 -1.25 15.35 -7.14
C ASP A 13 -0.49 14.61 -8.26
N LEU A 14 -0.36 13.29 -8.16
CA LEU A 14 0.35 12.47 -9.15
C LEU A 14 -0.47 12.30 -10.42
N ALA A 15 0.23 12.12 -11.54
CA ALA A 15 -0.39 11.69 -12.79
C ALA A 15 -1.05 10.31 -12.60
N MET A 16 -2.14 10.03 -13.34
CA MET A 16 -2.91 8.79 -13.16
C MET A 16 -2.04 7.53 -13.32
N TRP A 17 -1.14 7.50 -14.30
CA TRP A 17 -0.25 6.36 -14.51
C TRP A 17 0.72 6.13 -13.34
N GLN A 18 1.20 7.20 -12.69
CA GLN A 18 2.04 7.10 -11.49
C GLN A 18 1.23 6.51 -10.34
N ARG A 19 -0.03 6.93 -10.17
CA ARG A 19 -0.91 6.35 -9.14
C ARG A 19 -1.13 4.87 -9.34
N MET A 20 -1.39 4.43 -10.58
CA MET A 20 -1.56 3.01 -10.91
C MET A 20 -0.27 2.22 -10.63
N ASN A 21 0.90 2.78 -10.98
CA ASN A 21 2.19 2.16 -10.69
C ASN A 21 2.40 1.99 -9.17
N VAL A 22 2.20 3.07 -8.40
CA VAL A 22 2.33 3.05 -6.93
C VAL A 22 1.40 2.00 -6.32
N VAL A 23 0.11 1.99 -6.70
CA VAL A 23 -0.86 1.00 -6.20
C VAL A 23 -0.43 -0.42 -6.54
N ALA A 24 0.07 -0.68 -7.75
CA ALA A 24 0.52 -2.01 -8.16
C ALA A 24 1.69 -2.51 -7.28
N PHE A 25 2.74 -1.72 -7.11
CA PHE A 25 3.88 -2.08 -6.25
C PHE A 25 3.49 -2.26 -4.79
N LEU A 26 2.63 -1.38 -4.27
CA LEU A 26 2.17 -1.48 -2.89
C LEU A 26 1.32 -2.73 -2.65
N ALA A 27 0.47 -3.10 -3.60
CA ALA A 27 -0.36 -4.29 -3.53
C ALA A 27 0.47 -5.58 -3.52
N THR A 28 1.63 -5.64 -4.19
CA THR A 28 2.46 -6.86 -4.23
C THR A 28 3.10 -7.18 -2.88
N GLY A 29 3.40 -6.17 -2.07
CA GLY A 29 4.03 -6.41 -0.77
C GLY A 29 3.05 -6.86 0.31
N ILE A 30 1.73 -6.65 0.14
CA ILE A 30 0.70 -7.13 1.08
C ILE A 30 0.76 -8.66 1.26
N PRO A 31 0.67 -9.50 0.21
CA PRO A 31 0.79 -10.94 0.37
C PRO A 31 2.20 -11.39 0.77
N SER A 32 3.24 -10.59 0.49
CA SER A 32 4.58 -10.89 1.00
C SER A 32 4.69 -10.71 2.52
N ALA A 33 4.01 -9.71 3.08
CA ALA A 33 4.01 -9.43 4.52
C ALA A 33 2.93 -10.21 5.29
N ALA A 34 1.90 -10.67 4.59
CA ALA A 34 0.77 -11.42 5.14
C ALA A 34 0.33 -12.52 4.17
N PRO A 35 1.08 -13.65 4.08
CA PRO A 35 0.76 -14.72 3.13
C PRO A 35 -0.65 -15.28 3.27
N GLU A 36 -1.25 -15.20 4.46
CA GLU A 36 -2.61 -15.66 4.76
C GLU A 36 -3.72 -14.89 4.02
N VAL A 37 -3.40 -13.77 3.37
CA VAL A 37 -4.36 -13.04 2.53
C VAL A 37 -4.60 -13.71 1.18
N MET A 38 -3.68 -14.57 0.73
CA MET A 38 -3.81 -15.24 -0.57
C MET A 38 -4.91 -16.30 -0.54
N GLY A 39 -5.76 -16.28 -1.56
CA GLY A 39 -6.75 -17.33 -1.81
C GLY A 39 -6.18 -18.50 -2.61
N GLU A 40 -7.09 -19.24 -3.23
CA GLU A 40 -6.77 -20.39 -4.08
C GLU A 40 -6.59 -20.00 -5.56
N PRO A 41 -5.89 -20.83 -6.36
CA PRO A 41 -5.85 -20.68 -7.82
C PRO A 41 -7.25 -20.59 -8.42
N TYR A 42 -7.43 -19.70 -9.38
CA TYR A 42 -8.69 -19.57 -10.10
C TYR A 42 -8.73 -20.64 -11.18
N VAL A 43 -9.89 -21.27 -11.39
CA VAL A 43 -10.10 -22.28 -12.43
C VAL A 43 -11.27 -21.83 -13.29
N ASP A 44 -11.07 -21.72 -14.60
CA ASP A 44 -12.17 -21.37 -15.51
C ASP A 44 -13.07 -22.58 -15.82
N ALA A 45 -14.16 -22.33 -16.55
CA ALA A 45 -15.13 -23.36 -16.91
C ALA A 45 -14.55 -24.49 -17.79
N ASN A 46 -13.38 -24.29 -18.40
CA ASN A 46 -12.68 -25.29 -19.21
C ASN A 46 -11.57 -26.02 -18.42
N GLY A 47 -11.40 -25.72 -17.13
CA GLY A 47 -10.37 -26.32 -16.30
C GLY A 47 -8.98 -25.69 -16.45
N HIS A 48 -8.84 -24.53 -17.10
CA HIS A 48 -7.55 -23.83 -17.08
C HIS A 48 -7.30 -23.21 -15.70
N CYS A 49 -6.10 -23.43 -15.16
CA CYS A 49 -5.66 -22.88 -13.89
C CYS A 49 -4.96 -21.53 -14.07
N TYR A 50 -5.31 -20.57 -13.22
CA TYR A 50 -4.72 -19.24 -13.12
C TYR A 50 -4.16 -19.05 -11.71
N ALA A 51 -3.22 -18.11 -11.55
CA ALA A 51 -2.65 -17.80 -10.23
C ALA A 51 -3.73 -17.36 -9.22
N SER A 52 -3.45 -17.57 -7.94
CA SER A 52 -4.29 -17.03 -6.87
C SER A 52 -4.10 -15.52 -6.72
N MET A 53 -5.10 -14.88 -6.11
CA MET A 53 -5.07 -13.46 -5.76
C MET A 53 -5.40 -13.31 -4.27
N SER A 54 -5.22 -12.10 -3.74
CA SER A 54 -5.67 -11.79 -2.38
C SER A 54 -7.18 -12.05 -2.26
N GLY A 55 -7.57 -12.92 -1.32
CA GLY A 55 -8.96 -13.08 -0.91
C GLY A 55 -9.44 -11.92 -0.03
N GLN A 56 -8.53 -11.15 0.57
CA GLN A 56 -8.84 -9.96 1.35
C GLN A 56 -8.97 -8.72 0.45
N PRO A 57 -10.07 -7.95 0.53
CA PRO A 57 -10.21 -6.69 -0.20
C PRO A 57 -9.15 -5.65 0.18
N MET A 58 -8.63 -4.94 -0.81
CA MET A 58 -7.72 -3.80 -0.65
C MET A 58 -8.44 -2.52 -1.09
N LEU A 59 -8.68 -1.59 -0.17
CA LEU A 59 -9.36 -0.33 -0.47
C LEU A 59 -8.35 0.75 -0.83
N ILE A 60 -8.61 1.52 -1.89
CA ILE A 60 -7.71 2.57 -2.38
C ILE A 60 -8.26 3.94 -1.97
N PHE A 61 -7.39 4.77 -1.39
CA PHE A 61 -7.68 6.12 -0.93
C PHE A 61 -6.75 7.12 -1.62
N GLU A 62 -7.22 8.35 -1.78
CA GLU A 62 -6.36 9.47 -2.18
C GLU A 62 -6.15 10.46 -1.03
N ALA A 63 -4.97 11.07 -0.99
CA ALA A 63 -4.56 11.95 0.09
C ALA A 63 -3.48 12.95 -0.33
N SER A 64 -3.33 14.06 0.40
CA SER A 64 -2.15 14.92 0.31
C SER A 64 -0.92 14.27 0.93
N LEU A 65 0.28 14.82 0.68
CA LEU A 65 1.52 14.34 1.30
C LEU A 65 1.43 14.35 2.85
N GLU A 66 0.93 15.43 3.43
CA GLU A 66 0.82 15.59 4.89
C GLU A 66 -0.13 14.56 5.50
N GLN A 67 -1.21 14.24 4.78
CA GLN A 67 -2.16 13.20 5.17
C GLN A 67 -1.52 11.81 5.14
N ILE A 68 -0.69 11.50 4.14
CA ILE A 68 0.06 10.23 4.07
C ILE A 68 1.08 10.15 5.21
N GLN A 69 1.86 11.19 5.45
CA GLN A 69 2.82 11.25 6.57
C GLN A 69 2.12 11.07 7.92
N LYS A 70 0.92 11.62 8.09
CA LYS A 70 0.09 11.38 9.29
C LYS A 70 -0.36 9.92 9.40
N ALA A 71 -0.82 9.31 8.32
CA ALA A 71 -1.21 7.90 8.30
C ALA A 71 0.00 6.99 8.63
N HIS A 72 1.18 7.31 8.10
CA HIS A 72 2.45 6.65 8.42
C HIS A 72 2.76 6.73 9.93
N ARG A 73 2.72 7.92 10.54
CA ARG A 73 2.93 8.08 12.00
C ARG A 73 1.95 7.26 12.84
N VAL A 74 0.67 7.32 12.51
CA VAL A 74 -0.35 6.50 13.20
C VAL A 74 -0.10 5.01 12.98
N GLY A 75 0.38 4.63 11.80
CA GLY A 75 0.76 3.26 11.49
C GLY A 75 1.88 2.75 12.38
N LEU A 76 2.93 3.54 12.56
CA LEU A 76 4.03 3.21 13.48
C LEU A 76 3.54 3.12 14.94
N GLU A 77 2.76 4.10 15.41
CA GLU A 77 2.17 4.13 16.77
C GLU A 77 1.26 2.93 17.07
N ARG A 78 0.68 2.32 16.04
CA ARG A 78 -0.26 1.20 16.14
C ARG A 78 0.33 -0.13 15.69
N GLU A 79 1.64 -0.16 15.43
CA GLU A 79 2.38 -1.35 14.99
C GLU A 79 1.72 -2.01 13.76
N LEU A 80 1.22 -1.18 12.84
CA LEU A 80 0.66 -1.64 11.57
C LEU A 80 1.78 -2.10 10.64
N THR A 81 1.47 -3.07 9.78
CA THR A 81 2.32 -3.37 8.63
C THR A 81 2.24 -2.20 7.66
N LEU A 82 3.38 -1.61 7.33
CA LEU A 82 3.51 -0.46 6.44
C LEU A 82 4.37 -0.83 5.24
N LEU A 83 3.88 -0.49 4.05
CA LEU A 83 4.61 -0.61 2.80
C LEU A 83 4.72 0.79 2.20
N PRO A 84 5.89 1.43 2.27
CA PRO A 84 6.07 2.79 1.79
C PRO A 84 6.47 2.84 0.32
N TYR A 85 6.11 3.94 -0.36
CA TYR A 85 6.67 4.34 -1.65
C TYR A 85 6.95 5.84 -1.62
N VAL A 86 8.21 6.24 -1.83
CA VAL A 86 8.66 7.65 -1.86
C VAL A 86 8.96 8.11 -3.28
N PHE A 87 8.91 9.43 -3.52
CA PHE A 87 9.03 10.01 -4.86
C PHE A 87 10.35 9.63 -5.55
N ALA A 88 11.46 9.60 -4.81
CA ALA A 88 12.78 9.27 -5.34
C ALA A 88 12.85 7.87 -6.01
N MET A 89 11.99 6.93 -5.60
CA MET A 89 11.93 5.59 -6.19
C MET A 89 11.51 5.60 -7.67
N PHE A 90 10.80 6.63 -8.14
CA PHE A 90 10.48 6.78 -9.57
C PHE A 90 11.72 6.96 -10.46
N SER A 91 12.85 7.40 -9.90
CA SER A 91 14.09 7.61 -10.64
C SER A 91 15.00 6.39 -10.66
N THR A 92 14.57 5.25 -10.12
CA THR A 92 15.36 4.01 -10.11
C THR A 92 14.70 2.88 -10.90
N GLY A 93 15.47 1.85 -11.24
CA GLY A 93 15.01 0.71 -12.06
C GLY A 93 15.02 -0.64 -11.36
N HIS A 94 15.48 -0.73 -10.11
CA HIS A 94 15.59 -2.00 -9.38
C HIS A 94 15.49 -1.82 -7.87
N ASP A 95 15.13 -2.91 -7.20
CA ASP A 95 14.81 -2.96 -5.77
C ASP A 95 15.97 -2.48 -4.86
N GLU A 96 17.22 -2.86 -5.13
CA GLU A 96 18.36 -2.35 -4.35
C GLU A 96 18.50 -0.82 -4.43
N ALA A 97 18.32 -0.22 -5.60
CA ALA A 97 18.37 1.23 -5.76
C ALA A 97 17.17 1.92 -5.09
N ASN A 98 15.97 1.34 -5.20
CA ASN A 98 14.78 1.81 -4.47
C ASN A 98 15.02 1.87 -2.96
N ARG A 99 15.57 0.81 -2.38
CA ARG A 99 15.89 0.79 -0.94
C ARG A 99 16.97 1.80 -0.57
N LYS A 100 17.96 2.01 -1.43
CA LYS A 100 19.01 3.01 -1.20
C LYS A 100 18.44 4.42 -1.14
N VAL A 101 17.65 4.83 -2.13
CA VAL A 101 17.04 6.17 -2.12
C VAL A 101 16.03 6.32 -0.98
N PHE A 102 15.30 5.26 -0.61
CA PHE A 102 14.43 5.28 0.56
C PHE A 102 15.20 5.48 1.87
N LEU A 103 16.39 4.87 2.01
CA LEU A 103 17.26 5.02 3.18
C LEU A 103 17.81 6.45 3.32
N GLU A 104 17.94 7.18 2.21
CA GLU A 104 18.47 8.55 2.17
C GLU A 104 17.41 9.61 2.55
N GLU A 105 16.12 9.25 2.61
CA GLU A 105 15.02 10.15 3.00
C GLU A 105 15.13 10.59 4.47
N ASP A 106 14.65 11.81 4.75
CA ASP A 106 14.46 12.27 6.13
C ASP A 106 13.24 11.55 6.75
N PRO A 107 13.42 10.74 7.81
CA PRO A 107 12.31 10.04 8.45
C PRO A 107 11.26 10.98 9.07
N ALA A 108 11.61 12.25 9.36
CA ALA A 108 10.66 13.24 9.84
C ALA A 108 9.81 13.84 8.70
N ASN A 109 10.28 13.78 7.46
CA ASN A 109 9.66 14.44 6.31
C ASN A 109 9.82 13.66 4.99
N MET A 110 9.54 12.35 5.02
CA MET A 110 9.59 11.51 3.82
C MET A 110 8.64 12.04 2.72
N ASP A 111 9.12 12.08 1.48
CA ASP A 111 8.34 12.50 0.30
C ASP A 111 7.50 11.33 -0.24
N PHE A 112 6.50 10.91 0.53
CA PHE A 112 5.63 9.81 0.15
C PHE A 112 4.81 10.12 -1.11
N VAL A 113 4.76 9.14 -2.00
CA VAL A 113 3.82 9.09 -3.15
C VAL A 113 2.72 8.06 -2.93
N GLY A 114 2.92 7.12 -1.99
CA GLY A 114 1.87 6.27 -1.46
C GLY A 114 2.35 5.42 -0.29
N ILE A 115 1.40 4.82 0.42
CA ILE A 115 1.64 3.84 1.48
C ILE A 115 0.52 2.82 1.52
N ALA A 116 0.86 1.54 1.64
CA ALA A 116 -0.13 0.51 2.00
C ALA A 116 -0.01 0.14 3.46
N ILE A 117 -1.16 -0.09 4.08
CA ILE A 117 -1.31 -0.30 5.51
C ILE A 117 -2.16 -1.55 5.72
N ARG A 118 -1.69 -2.47 6.57
CA ARG A 118 -2.45 -3.63 7.03
C ARG A 118 -2.38 -3.79 8.54
N GLY A 119 -3.50 -4.19 9.14
CA GLY A 119 -3.57 -4.61 10.53
C GLY A 119 -5.02 -4.70 11.00
N SER A 120 -5.25 -4.62 12.31
CA SER A 120 -6.62 -4.66 12.86
C SER A 120 -7.50 -3.56 12.27
N LYS A 121 -8.77 -3.86 11.99
CA LYS A 121 -9.72 -2.89 11.43
C LYS A 121 -9.71 -1.54 12.14
N LYS A 122 -9.81 -1.55 13.48
CA LYS A 122 -9.84 -0.34 14.31
C LYS A 122 -8.58 0.52 14.16
N ALA A 123 -7.41 -0.11 14.07
CA ALA A 123 -6.15 0.60 13.90
C ALA A 123 -6.01 1.18 12.48
N VAL A 124 -6.39 0.41 11.45
CA VAL A 124 -6.39 0.90 10.07
C VAL A 124 -7.39 2.05 9.89
N ASP A 125 -8.61 1.93 10.42
CA ASP A 125 -9.64 2.98 10.38
C ASP A 125 -9.18 4.27 11.05
N LYS A 126 -8.35 4.16 12.10
CA LYS A 126 -7.73 5.31 12.74
C LYS A 126 -6.68 5.96 11.84
N ALA A 127 -5.86 5.18 11.14
CA ALA A 127 -4.82 5.67 10.23
C ALA A 127 -5.41 6.39 9.00
N ILE A 128 -6.51 5.86 8.44
CA ILE A 128 -7.18 6.42 7.25
C ILE A 128 -8.27 7.45 7.58
N LYS A 129 -8.40 7.87 8.84
CA LYS A 129 -9.49 8.75 9.27
C LYS A 129 -9.44 10.08 8.52
N GLY A 130 -10.51 10.37 7.76
CA GLY A 130 -10.66 11.60 6.99
C GLY A 130 -10.10 11.55 5.57
N LEU A 131 -9.58 10.39 5.13
CA LEU A 131 -9.19 10.17 3.74
C LEU A 131 -10.42 9.82 2.90
N SER A 132 -10.38 10.17 1.62
CA SER A 132 -11.44 9.83 0.66
C SER A 132 -11.06 8.59 -0.14
N LEU A 133 -12.04 7.73 -0.41
CA LEU A 133 -11.86 6.65 -1.39
C LEU A 133 -11.49 7.26 -2.74
N HIS A 134 -10.52 6.66 -3.40
CA HIS A 134 -10.07 7.06 -4.74
C HIS A 134 -11.21 6.82 -5.75
N LYS A 135 -11.33 7.73 -6.74
CA LYS A 135 -12.41 7.75 -7.74
C LYS A 135 -11.92 7.32 -9.12
#